data_AF-A0A7S2C584-F1
#
_entry.id   AF-A0A7S2C584-F1
#
_cell.length_a   1.000
_cell.length_b   1.000
_cell.length_c   1.000
_cell.angle_alpha   90.00
_cell.angle_beta   90.00
_cell.angle_gamma   90.00
#
_symmetry.space_group_name_H-M   'P 1'
#
loop_
_entity.id
_entity.type
_entity.pdbx_description
1 polymer ?
#
loop_
_entity_poly.entity_id
_entity_poly.type
_entity_poly.pdbx_seq_one_letter_code
_entity_poly.pdbx_strand_id
1 'polypeptide(L)'
;GGGIVNGSVSGGKSGGSGAGSKGDGDGGASAPLAPSTLERCLALVRRVLQLAMPCMMVTVATWSCVRISPANLLLWRFDEAHFLHALRIDPNDWRILDTYAELLFREGRTEEARPFTERAQKVIPPGTLKAILVAAKNNIFLQDPDAACFLYGEAWNQGLGPDSAQLQNNVGICALRQWYAQPDLKDQFLEVAETSLKRAKEVAKTEQHQETTGKNLAKFYVWKESGGTYSGNMMW
;
A
#
# COMPACT_ATOMS: atom_id res chain seq x y z
N GLY A 1 -27.93 14.64 -14.45
CA GLY A 1 -27.54 15.25 -15.75
C GLY A 1 -26.04 15.44 -15.76
N GLY A 2 -25.39 15.06 -16.87
CA GLY A 2 -23.94 15.17 -17.12
C GLY A 2 -23.15 13.98 -16.54
N GLY A 3 -22.58 13.03 -17.28
CA GLY A 3 -22.18 12.99 -18.69
C GLY A 3 -20.67 13.12 -18.80
N ILE A 4 -19.91 12.05 -18.50
CA ILE A 4 -18.45 11.98 -18.68
C ILE A 4 -18.16 11.60 -20.13
N VAL A 5 -17.46 12.47 -20.85
CA VAL A 5 -17.05 12.27 -22.25
C VAL A 5 -15.54 12.00 -22.27
N ASN A 6 -15.17 10.86 -22.86
CA ASN A 6 -13.78 10.47 -23.13
C ASN A 6 -13.22 11.29 -24.30
N GLY A 7 -12.11 11.98 -24.09
CA GLY A 7 -11.36 12.67 -25.14
C GLY A 7 -10.28 11.79 -25.75
N SER A 8 -10.47 11.41 -27.02
CA SER A 8 -9.45 10.79 -27.87
C SER A 8 -8.52 11.84 -28.46
N VAL A 9 -7.20 11.64 -28.32
CA VAL A 9 -6.18 12.47 -28.95
C VAL A 9 -5.83 11.88 -30.32
N SER A 10 -6.22 12.57 -31.39
CA SER A 10 -5.75 12.31 -32.76
C SER A 10 -4.70 13.36 -33.15
N GLY A 11 -3.50 12.88 -33.49
CA GLY A 11 -2.37 13.71 -33.93
C GLY A 11 -2.60 14.28 -35.33
N GLY A 12 -2.47 15.61 -35.44
CA GLY A 12 -2.62 16.37 -36.67
C GLY A 12 -1.48 16.13 -37.67
N LYS A 13 -1.85 15.99 -38.95
CA LYS A 13 -0.98 16.17 -40.11
C LYS A 13 -1.06 17.63 -40.54
N SER A 14 0.04 18.38 -40.44
CA SER A 14 0.20 19.67 -41.10
C SER A 14 0.83 19.46 -42.49
N GLY A 15 0.09 19.88 -43.52
CA GLY A 15 0.60 20.06 -44.86
C GLY A 15 1.37 21.38 -44.98
N GLY A 16 2.35 21.39 -45.89
CA GLY A 16 3.05 22.58 -46.33
C GLY A 16 3.30 22.48 -47.83
N SER A 17 2.51 23.22 -48.60
CA SER A 17 2.63 23.42 -50.04
C SER A 17 3.84 24.29 -50.38
N GLY A 18 4.49 24.00 -51.51
CA GLY A 18 5.52 24.86 -52.10
C GLY A 18 5.76 24.48 -53.56
N ALA A 19 5.14 25.24 -54.46
CA ALA A 19 5.27 25.13 -55.91
C ALA A 19 6.64 25.66 -56.40
N GLY A 20 7.10 25.19 -57.56
CA GLY A 20 8.00 26.00 -58.38
C GLY A 20 8.99 25.26 -59.28
N SER A 21 8.74 25.40 -60.58
CA SER A 21 9.73 25.51 -61.66
C SER A 21 10.35 24.24 -62.26
N LYS A 22 9.81 23.89 -63.43
CA LYS A 22 10.48 23.15 -64.51
C LYS A 22 11.65 23.99 -65.04
N GLY A 23 12.86 23.45 -64.96
CA GLY A 23 14.03 23.94 -65.67
C GLY A 23 14.69 22.76 -66.37
N ASP A 24 14.48 22.66 -67.68
CA ASP A 24 15.20 21.76 -68.57
C ASP A 24 16.65 22.27 -68.68
N GLY A 25 17.60 21.45 -68.22
CA GLY A 25 19.02 21.76 -68.19
C GLY A 25 19.83 20.51 -68.49
N ASP A 26 20.02 20.27 -69.78
CA ASP A 26 20.91 19.27 -70.35
C ASP A 26 22.36 19.65 -69.98
N GLY A 27 23.02 18.82 -69.17
CA GLY A 27 24.28 19.19 -68.53
C GLY A 27 25.07 17.99 -68.04
N GLY A 28 25.87 17.42 -68.94
CA GLY A 28 27.09 16.65 -68.70
C GLY A 28 27.16 15.83 -67.41
N ALA A 29 26.88 14.53 -67.52
CA ALA A 29 27.25 13.53 -66.52
C ALA A 29 28.77 13.51 -66.31
N SER A 30 29.25 14.34 -65.37
CA SER A 30 30.58 14.21 -64.79
C SER A 30 30.53 13.01 -63.85
N ALA A 31 31.34 11.99 -64.18
CA ALA A 31 31.43 10.77 -63.40
C ALA A 31 31.74 11.11 -61.92
N PRO A 32 31.06 10.48 -60.94
CA PRO A 32 31.28 10.77 -59.53
C PRO A 32 32.76 10.52 -59.19
N LEU A 33 33.45 11.57 -58.73
CA LEU A 33 34.80 11.47 -58.21
C LEU A 33 34.81 10.40 -57.10
N ALA A 34 35.68 9.42 -57.27
CA ALA A 34 35.82 8.31 -56.33
C ALA A 34 36.06 8.87 -54.92
N PRO A 35 35.30 8.43 -53.90
CA PRO A 35 35.43 8.97 -52.55
C PRO A 35 36.86 8.79 -52.07
N SER A 36 37.38 9.84 -51.42
CA SER A 36 38.75 9.85 -50.90
C SER A 36 38.96 8.68 -49.94
N THR A 37 40.20 8.22 -49.81
CA THR A 37 40.57 7.13 -48.91
C THR A 37 40.10 7.37 -47.47
N LEU A 38 40.05 8.63 -47.02
CA LEU A 38 39.54 9.03 -45.72
C LEU A 38 38.03 8.80 -45.56
N GLU A 39 37.22 9.17 -46.56
CA GLU A 39 35.76 8.96 -46.51
C GLU A 39 35.39 7.49 -46.50
N ARG A 40 36.13 6.66 -47.25
CA ARG A 40 35.97 5.21 -47.22
C ARG A 40 36.30 4.63 -45.85
N CYS A 41 37.37 5.12 -45.21
CA CYS A 41 37.74 4.71 -43.85
C CYS A 41 36.68 5.10 -42.82
N LEU A 42 36.18 6.34 -42.85
CA LEU A 42 35.14 6.81 -41.93
C LEU A 42 33.81 6.06 -42.12
N ALA A 43 33.41 5.77 -43.36
CA ALA A 43 32.22 4.98 -43.63
C ALA A 43 32.33 3.55 -43.07
N LEU A 44 33.53 2.96 -43.13
CA LEU A 44 33.81 1.61 -42.63
C LEU A 44 33.80 1.59 -41.09
N VAL A 45 34.45 2.58 -40.45
CA VAL A 45 34.42 2.76 -38.98
C VAL A 45 32.99 2.99 -38.49
N ARG A 46 32.19 3.80 -39.20
CA ARG A 46 30.78 4.04 -38.86
C ARG A 46 29.93 2.77 -38.96
N ARG A 47 30.11 1.96 -40.00
CA ARG A 47 29.41 0.67 -40.14
C ARG A 47 29.81 -0.32 -39.04
N VAL A 48 31.10 -0.38 -38.70
CA VAL A 48 31.59 -1.23 -37.59
C VAL A 48 30.98 -0.79 -36.26
N LEU A 49 30.97 0.52 -35.97
CA LEU A 49 30.34 1.06 -34.76
C LEU A 49 28.83 0.81 -34.72
N GLN A 50 28.12 0.97 -35.84
CA GLN A 50 26.68 0.72 -35.95
C GLN A 50 26.31 -0.75 -35.73
N LEU A 51 27.19 -1.69 -36.09
CA LEU A 51 26.97 -3.12 -35.88
C LEU A 51 27.43 -3.58 -34.48
N ALA A 52 28.51 -3.01 -33.96
CA ALA A 52 29.08 -3.40 -32.66
C ALA A 52 28.31 -2.83 -31.47
N MET A 53 27.79 -1.60 -31.56
CA MET A 53 27.06 -0.96 -30.45
C MET A 53 25.81 -1.73 -29.99
N PRO A 54 24.91 -2.19 -30.88
CA PRO A 54 23.75 -2.98 -30.45
C PRO A 54 24.17 -4.26 -29.73
N CYS A 55 25.23 -4.93 -30.20
CA CYS A 55 25.74 -6.15 -29.60
C CYS A 55 26.31 -5.90 -28.19
N MET A 56 27.06 -4.80 -28.01
CA MET A 56 27.55 -4.36 -26.70
C MET A 56 26.41 -3.99 -25.74
N MET A 57 25.38 -3.29 -26.22
CA MET A 57 24.23 -2.93 -25.39
C MET A 57 23.43 -4.16 -24.95
N VAL A 58 23.21 -5.13 -25.85
CA VAL A 58 22.52 -6.38 -25.53
C VAL A 58 23.34 -7.22 -24.54
N THR A 59 24.65 -7.33 -24.71
CA THR A 59 25.51 -8.08 -23.78
C THR A 59 25.57 -7.45 -22.41
N VAL A 60 25.68 -6.12 -22.31
CA VAL A 60 25.63 -5.40 -21.02
C VAL A 60 24.26 -5.53 -20.35
N ALA A 61 23.17 -5.37 -21.12
CA ALA A 61 21.81 -5.49 -20.59
C ALA A 61 21.52 -6.92 -20.10
N THR A 62 21.84 -7.93 -20.90
CA THR A 62 21.65 -9.34 -20.52
C THR A 62 22.52 -9.73 -19.31
N TRP A 63 23.78 -9.30 -19.26
CA TRP A 63 24.65 -9.52 -18.10
C TRP A 63 24.09 -8.86 -16.83
N SER A 64 23.63 -7.61 -16.95
CA SER A 64 23.02 -6.88 -15.83
C SER A 64 21.73 -7.56 -15.35
N CYS A 65 20.84 -7.97 -16.27
CA CYS A 65 19.62 -8.69 -15.92
C CYS A 65 19.91 -10.04 -15.25
N VAL A 66 20.86 -10.83 -15.78
CA VAL A 66 21.22 -12.15 -15.23
C VAL A 66 21.89 -12.03 -13.86
N ARG A 67 22.62 -10.94 -13.58
CA ARG A 67 23.26 -10.73 -12.27
C ARG A 67 22.33 -10.14 -11.23
N ILE A 68 21.56 -9.11 -11.60
CA ILE A 68 20.73 -8.34 -10.68
C ILE A 68 19.43 -9.08 -10.35
N SER A 69 18.85 -9.82 -11.31
CA SER A 69 17.55 -10.45 -11.12
C SER A 69 17.55 -11.56 -10.06
N PRO A 70 18.51 -12.51 -10.01
CA PRO A 70 18.52 -13.55 -8.97
C PRO A 70 18.76 -13.00 -7.56
N ALA A 71 19.64 -12.00 -7.43
CA ALA A 71 19.92 -11.35 -6.15
C ALA A 71 18.66 -10.63 -5.60
N ASN A 72 17.90 -9.98 -6.48
CA ASN A 72 16.62 -9.40 -6.11
C ASN A 72 15.59 -10.48 -5.81
N LEU A 73 15.44 -11.51 -6.65
CA LEU A 73 14.47 -12.59 -6.45
C LEU A 73 14.58 -13.26 -5.07
N LEU A 74 15.80 -13.45 -4.56
CA LEU A 74 15.99 -13.98 -3.21
C LEU A 74 15.54 -12.97 -2.14
N LEU A 75 15.85 -11.69 -2.30
CA LEU A 75 15.42 -10.64 -1.38
C LEU A 75 13.89 -10.50 -1.33
N TRP A 76 13.21 -10.56 -2.47
CA TRP A 76 11.75 -10.41 -2.57
C TRP A 76 10.97 -11.70 -2.22
N ARG A 77 11.65 -12.84 -2.13
CA ARG A 77 11.02 -14.12 -1.78
C ARG A 77 10.88 -14.31 -0.27
N PHE A 78 11.73 -13.68 0.52
CA PHE A 78 11.67 -13.76 1.98
C PHE A 78 11.13 -12.44 2.54
N ASP A 79 9.90 -12.48 3.05
CA ASP A 79 9.20 -11.29 3.59
C ASP A 79 10.08 -10.54 4.62
N GLU A 80 10.71 -11.27 5.54
CA GLU A 80 11.63 -10.70 6.54
C GLU A 80 12.84 -10.01 5.90
N ALA A 81 13.47 -10.60 4.87
CA ALA A 81 14.61 -9.98 4.20
C ALA A 81 14.22 -8.68 3.50
N HIS A 82 13.01 -8.64 2.93
CA HIS A 82 12.44 -7.44 2.34
C HIS A 82 12.21 -6.33 3.38
N PHE A 83 11.55 -6.63 4.50
CA PHE A 83 11.32 -5.65 5.58
C PHE A 83 12.64 -5.13 6.17
N LEU A 84 13.60 -6.01 6.43
CA LEU A 84 14.92 -5.62 6.95
C LEU A 84 15.71 -4.77 5.95
N HIS A 85 15.51 -4.95 4.65
CA HIS A 85 16.10 -4.07 3.64
C HIS A 85 15.43 -2.70 3.62
N ALA A 86 14.09 -2.65 3.67
CA ALA A 86 13.35 -1.39 3.76
C ALA A 86 13.73 -0.58 5.01
N LEU A 87 13.85 -1.23 6.17
CA LEU A 87 14.29 -0.58 7.42
C LEU A 87 15.75 -0.12 7.40
N ARG A 88 16.59 -0.65 6.50
CA ARG A 88 17.95 -0.13 6.28
C ARG A 88 17.95 1.17 5.48
N ILE A 89 16.97 1.35 4.59
CA ILE A 89 16.81 2.56 3.77
C ILE A 89 16.14 3.66 4.60
N ASP A 90 15.02 3.33 5.25
CA ASP A 90 14.33 4.23 6.17
C ASP A 90 14.05 3.51 7.51
N PRO A 91 14.90 3.73 8.52
CA PRO A 91 14.70 3.14 9.85
C PRO A 91 13.43 3.61 10.56
N ASN A 92 12.81 4.71 10.13
CA ASN A 92 11.67 5.31 10.82
C ASN A 92 10.36 5.21 10.02
N ASP A 93 10.29 4.41 8.95
CA ASP A 93 9.03 4.14 8.28
C ASP A 93 8.14 3.27 9.20
N TRP A 94 7.23 3.93 9.92
CA TRP A 94 6.29 3.27 10.84
C TRP A 94 5.47 2.18 10.15
N ARG A 95 5.21 2.28 8.84
CA ARG A 95 4.41 1.28 8.10
C ARG A 95 5.18 -0.02 7.96
N ILE A 96 6.47 0.08 7.67
CA ILE A 96 7.37 -1.07 7.57
C ILE A 96 7.58 -1.68 8.96
N LEU A 97 7.77 -0.85 9.99
CA LEU A 97 7.87 -1.31 11.37
C LEU A 97 6.63 -2.07 11.83
N ASP A 98 5.44 -1.50 11.59
CA ASP A 98 4.15 -2.10 11.94
C ASP A 98 3.89 -3.41 11.20
N THR A 99 4.11 -3.43 9.88
CA THR A 99 3.88 -4.63 9.06
C THR A 99 4.88 -5.73 9.40
N TYR A 100 6.14 -5.39 9.68
CA TYR A 100 7.14 -6.36 10.08
C TYR A 100 6.85 -6.94 11.46
N ALA A 101 6.45 -6.11 12.42
CA ALA A 101 6.01 -6.60 13.73
C ALA A 101 4.81 -7.55 13.61
N GLU A 102 3.86 -7.25 12.72
CA GLU A 102 2.71 -8.13 12.46
C GLU A 102 3.12 -9.49 11.87
N LEU A 103 4.08 -9.53 10.95
CA LEU A 103 4.67 -10.78 10.46
C LEU A 103 5.24 -11.60 11.64
N LEU A 104 6.04 -10.97 12.49
CA LEU A 104 6.67 -11.62 13.65
C LEU A 104 5.63 -12.14 14.64
N PHE A 105 4.56 -11.39 14.93
CA PHE A 105 3.46 -11.87 15.78
C PHE A 105 2.76 -13.09 15.17
N ARG A 106 2.53 -13.11 13.85
CA ARG A 106 1.93 -14.25 13.15
C ARG A 106 2.81 -15.50 13.19
N GLU A 107 4.12 -15.33 13.24
CA GLU A 107 5.10 -16.40 13.43
C GLU A 107 5.28 -16.81 14.91
N GLY A 108 4.59 -16.15 15.85
CA GLY A 108 4.73 -16.40 17.29
C GLY A 108 5.99 -15.79 17.91
N ARG A 109 6.72 -14.95 17.16
CA ARG A 109 7.96 -14.27 17.57
C ARG A 109 7.66 -12.94 18.31
N THR A 110 6.80 -13.01 19.33
CA THR A 110 6.28 -11.83 20.06
C THR A 110 7.39 -10.95 20.66
N GLU A 111 8.41 -11.54 21.25
CA GLU A 111 9.51 -10.77 21.87
C GLU A 111 10.40 -10.07 20.83
N GLU A 112 10.52 -10.63 19.62
CA GLU A 112 11.21 -9.97 18.51
C GLU A 112 10.35 -8.86 17.91
N ALA A 113 9.02 -9.02 17.88
CA ALA A 113 8.08 -8.02 17.36
C ALA A 113 8.02 -6.76 18.22
N ARG A 114 8.05 -6.92 19.55
CA ARG A 114 7.91 -5.84 20.55
C ARG A 114 8.73 -4.58 20.23
N PRO A 115 10.07 -4.63 20.02
CA PRO A 115 10.85 -3.42 19.74
C PRO A 115 10.44 -2.70 18.45
N PHE A 116 9.97 -3.43 17.43
CA PHE A 116 9.48 -2.81 16.19
C PHE A 116 8.13 -2.13 16.41
N THR A 117 7.23 -2.75 17.18
CA THR A 117 5.96 -2.15 17.58
C THR A 117 6.16 -0.87 18.39
N GLU A 118 7.02 -0.90 19.41
CA GLU A 118 7.31 0.27 20.24
C GLU A 118 7.94 1.40 19.41
N ARG A 119 8.81 1.07 18.45
CA ARG A 119 9.40 2.06 17.55
C ARG A 119 8.35 2.63 16.58
N ALA A 120 7.46 1.80 16.05
CA ALA A 120 6.37 2.23 15.18
C ALA A 120 5.47 3.24 15.89
N GLN A 121 5.09 2.97 17.15
CA GLN A 121 4.26 3.89 17.95
C GLN A 121 4.93 5.24 18.22
N LYS A 122 6.27 5.30 18.32
CA LYS A 122 7.00 6.56 18.53
C LYS A 122 7.06 7.43 17.27
N VAL A 123 7.03 6.83 16.08
CA VAL A 123 7.24 7.52 14.80
C VAL A 123 5.98 7.64 13.94
N ILE A 124 4.87 7.03 14.38
CA ILE A 124 3.58 7.16 13.69
C ILE A 124 3.05 8.60 13.83
N PRO A 125 2.61 9.25 12.72
CA PRO A 125 2.04 10.59 12.79
C PRO A 125 0.76 10.61 13.65
N PRO A 126 0.70 11.43 14.72
CA PRO A 126 -0.45 11.43 15.62
C PRO A 126 -1.69 12.08 14.99
N GLY A 127 -2.85 11.94 15.64
CA GLY A 127 -4.06 12.68 15.31
C GLY A 127 -4.85 12.18 14.09
N THR A 128 -4.45 11.07 13.48
CA THR A 128 -5.24 10.43 12.41
C THR A 128 -5.89 9.15 12.91
N LEU A 129 -7.09 8.84 12.40
CA LEU A 129 -7.76 7.57 12.68
C LEU A 129 -6.83 6.37 12.40
N LYS A 130 -6.12 6.40 11.28
CA LYS A 130 -5.21 5.32 10.89
C LYS A 130 -4.12 5.12 11.95
N ALA A 131 -3.53 6.20 12.45
CA ALA A 131 -2.50 6.11 13.49
C ALA A 131 -3.03 5.50 14.78
N ILE A 132 -4.22 5.92 15.21
CA ILE A 132 -4.87 5.39 16.41
C ILE A 132 -5.21 3.90 16.23
N LEU A 133 -5.77 3.50 15.09
CA LEU A 133 -6.10 2.09 14.82
C LEU A 133 -4.86 1.21 14.81
N VAL A 134 -3.75 1.68 14.23
CA VAL A 134 -2.46 0.96 14.23
C VAL A 134 -1.91 0.85 15.65
N ALA A 135 -1.89 1.94 16.41
CA ALA A 135 -1.45 1.91 17.81
C ALA A 135 -2.32 0.97 18.66
N ALA A 136 -3.64 0.97 18.47
CA ALA A 136 -4.57 0.11 19.20
C ALA A 136 -4.38 -1.38 18.82
N LYS A 137 -4.27 -1.70 17.53
CA LYS A 137 -3.91 -3.05 17.04
C LYS A 137 -2.62 -3.55 17.70
N ASN A 138 -1.62 -2.69 17.75
CA ASN A 138 -0.33 -3.02 18.34
C ASN A 138 -0.42 -3.31 19.83
N ASN A 139 -1.25 -2.58 20.58
CA ASN A 139 -1.53 -2.89 21.98
C ASN A 139 -2.26 -4.23 22.14
N ILE A 140 -3.17 -4.60 21.22
CA ILE A 140 -3.78 -5.94 21.21
C ILE A 140 -2.71 -7.04 21.03
N PHE A 141 -1.77 -6.87 20.08
CA PHE A 141 -0.69 -7.83 19.89
C PHE A 141 0.26 -7.93 21.09
N LEU A 142 0.48 -6.82 21.79
CA LEU A 142 1.26 -6.77 23.03
C LEU A 142 0.50 -7.28 24.27
N GLN A 143 -0.70 -7.82 24.09
CA GLN A 143 -1.58 -8.30 25.16
C GLN A 143 -1.99 -7.21 26.16
N ASP A 144 -2.07 -5.95 25.71
CA ASP A 144 -2.64 -4.81 26.44
C ASP A 144 -3.94 -4.31 25.79
N PRO A 145 -5.03 -5.07 25.91
CA PRO A 145 -6.33 -4.67 25.37
C PRO A 145 -6.94 -3.45 26.07
N ASP A 146 -6.52 -3.09 27.28
CA ASP A 146 -7.03 -1.92 27.98
C ASP A 146 -6.47 -0.64 27.36
N ALA A 147 -5.18 -0.61 27.03
CA ALA A 147 -4.58 0.47 26.23
C ALA A 147 -5.21 0.57 24.84
N ALA A 148 -5.49 -0.56 24.19
CA ALA A 148 -6.20 -0.55 22.91
C ALA A 148 -7.60 0.06 23.03
N CYS A 149 -8.37 -0.33 24.05
CA CYS A 149 -9.71 0.22 24.30
C CYS A 149 -9.70 1.71 24.63
N PHE A 150 -8.69 2.19 25.36
CA PHE A 150 -8.49 3.61 25.58
C PHE A 150 -8.35 4.37 24.26
N LEU A 151 -7.51 3.87 23.35
CA LEU A 151 -7.28 4.48 22.03
C LEU A 151 -8.53 4.47 21.15
N TYR A 152 -9.30 3.37 21.13
CA TYR A 152 -10.58 3.34 20.39
C TYR A 152 -11.59 4.35 20.95
N GLY A 153 -11.67 4.47 22.28
CA GLY A 153 -12.51 5.47 22.95
C GLY A 153 -12.08 6.91 22.65
N GLU A 154 -10.78 7.16 22.59
CA GLU A 154 -10.24 8.47 22.19
C GLU A 154 -10.64 8.82 20.75
N ALA A 155 -10.43 7.91 19.79
CA ALA A 155 -10.85 8.12 18.40
C ALA A 155 -12.36 8.37 18.29
N TRP A 156 -13.17 7.62 19.04
CA TRP A 156 -14.63 7.81 19.11
C TRP A 156 -15.00 9.20 19.61
N ASN A 157 -14.42 9.64 20.73
CA ASN A 157 -14.72 10.92 21.37
C ASN A 157 -14.28 12.11 20.51
N GLN A 158 -13.24 11.94 19.69
CA GLN A 158 -12.81 12.95 18.71
C GLN A 158 -13.69 12.96 17.45
N GLY A 159 -14.67 12.06 17.32
CA GLY A 159 -15.51 11.94 16.13
C GLY A 159 -14.75 11.42 14.91
N LEU A 160 -13.61 10.74 15.10
CA LEU A 160 -12.84 10.19 14.01
C LEU A 160 -13.50 8.92 13.47
N GLY A 161 -13.60 8.81 12.15
CA GLY A 161 -14.06 7.59 11.50
C GLY A 161 -15.47 7.10 11.87
N PRO A 162 -16.52 7.95 11.87
CA PRO A 162 -17.89 7.49 12.14
C PRO A 162 -18.35 6.38 11.18
N ASP A 163 -17.75 6.32 9.99
CA ASP A 163 -18.01 5.29 8.97
C ASP A 163 -16.93 4.18 8.92
N SER A 164 -16.05 4.09 9.93
CA SER A 164 -15.09 2.99 10.04
C SER A 164 -15.73 1.79 10.72
N ALA A 165 -15.98 0.73 9.96
CA ALA A 165 -16.50 -0.53 10.51
C ALA A 165 -15.58 -1.10 11.61
N GLN A 166 -14.26 -0.97 11.46
CA GLN A 166 -13.28 -1.43 12.45
C GLN A 166 -13.42 -0.66 13.76
N LEU A 167 -13.43 0.68 13.71
CA LEU A 167 -13.56 1.49 14.91
C LEU A 167 -14.89 1.21 15.61
N GLN A 168 -16.00 1.25 14.86
CA GLN A 168 -17.34 0.98 15.39
C GLN A 168 -17.42 -0.39 16.07
N ASN A 169 -16.89 -1.45 15.43
CA ASN A 169 -16.86 -2.78 16.00
C ASN A 169 -16.07 -2.82 17.31
N ASN A 170 -14.86 -2.23 17.30
CA ASN A 170 -13.95 -2.29 18.43
C ASN A 170 -14.41 -1.44 19.61
N VAL A 171 -15.00 -0.27 19.36
CA VAL A 171 -15.67 0.56 20.38
C VAL A 171 -16.79 -0.24 21.03
N GLY A 172 -17.61 -0.93 20.23
CA GLY A 172 -18.69 -1.74 20.76
C GLY A 172 -18.19 -2.86 21.69
N ILE A 173 -17.16 -3.58 21.28
CA ILE A 173 -16.53 -4.62 22.12
C ILE A 173 -15.90 -4.02 23.39
N CYS A 174 -15.23 -2.88 23.28
CA CYS A 174 -14.59 -2.20 24.41
C CYS A 174 -15.61 -1.67 25.43
N ALA A 175 -16.76 -1.17 25.00
CA ALA A 175 -17.84 -0.77 25.91
C ALA A 175 -18.32 -1.96 26.77
N LEU A 176 -18.44 -3.15 26.18
CA LEU A 176 -18.79 -4.38 26.91
C LEU A 176 -17.71 -4.77 27.92
N ARG A 177 -16.43 -4.59 27.57
CA ARG A 177 -15.31 -4.84 28.47
C ARG A 177 -15.31 -3.86 29.65
N GLN A 178 -15.56 -2.58 29.39
CA GLN A 178 -15.62 -1.53 30.41
C GLN A 178 -16.80 -1.72 31.37
N TRP A 179 -17.94 -2.24 30.89
CA TRP A 179 -19.06 -2.61 31.75
C TRP A 179 -18.64 -3.58 32.87
N TYR A 180 -17.86 -4.63 32.56
CA TYR A 180 -17.41 -5.56 33.61
C TYR A 180 -16.60 -4.88 34.72
N ALA A 181 -15.93 -3.76 34.42
CA ALA A 181 -15.18 -2.99 35.39
C ALA A 181 -16.04 -1.95 36.14
N GLN A 182 -17.15 -1.49 35.54
CA GLN A 182 -18.03 -0.46 36.10
C GLN A 182 -19.52 -0.85 35.96
N PRO A 183 -20.03 -1.76 36.81
CA PRO A 183 -21.39 -2.28 36.71
C PRO A 183 -22.49 -1.22 36.85
N ASP A 184 -22.22 -0.13 37.58
CA ASP A 184 -23.18 0.95 37.83
C ASP A 184 -23.55 1.73 36.56
N LEU A 185 -22.70 1.67 35.53
CA LEU A 185 -22.91 2.33 34.24
C LEU A 185 -23.37 1.35 33.15
N LYS A 186 -23.89 0.18 33.55
CA LYS A 186 -24.30 -0.90 32.64
C LYS A 186 -25.11 -0.41 31.45
N ASP A 187 -26.19 0.32 31.70
CA ASP A 187 -27.13 0.70 30.63
C ASP A 187 -26.46 1.60 29.59
N GLN A 188 -25.57 2.50 30.02
CA GLN A 188 -24.81 3.37 29.14
C GLN A 188 -23.85 2.57 28.26
N PHE A 189 -23.10 1.63 28.85
CA PHE A 189 -22.19 0.78 28.09
C PHE A 189 -22.90 -0.17 27.13
N LEU A 190 -24.07 -0.70 27.52
CA LEU A 190 -24.88 -1.54 26.65
C LEU A 190 -25.45 -0.76 25.46
N GLU A 191 -25.87 0.49 25.66
CA GLU A 191 -26.34 1.37 24.59
C GLU A 191 -25.22 1.69 23.60
N VAL A 192 -24.03 2.05 24.09
CA VAL A 192 -22.84 2.29 23.25
C VAL A 192 -22.49 1.02 22.48
N ALA A 193 -22.42 -0.13 23.16
CA ALA A 193 -22.10 -1.39 22.52
C ALA A 193 -23.07 -1.75 21.39
N GLU A 194 -24.37 -1.68 21.65
CA GLU A 194 -25.39 -2.01 20.66
C GLU A 194 -25.34 -1.05 19.46
N THR A 195 -25.23 0.25 19.72
CA THR A 195 -25.23 1.28 18.68
C THR A 195 -24.00 1.15 17.79
N SER A 196 -22.80 0.99 18.39
CA SER A 196 -21.56 0.86 17.64
C SER A 196 -21.49 -0.46 16.86
N LEU A 197 -21.94 -1.60 17.42
CA LEU A 197 -21.96 -2.87 16.70
C LEU A 197 -22.95 -2.88 15.53
N LYS A 198 -24.13 -2.26 15.67
CA LYS A 198 -25.06 -2.06 14.54
C LYS A 198 -24.43 -1.22 13.45
N ARG A 199 -23.87 -0.07 13.83
CA ARG A 199 -23.23 0.84 12.88
C ARG A 199 -22.08 0.16 12.14
N ALA A 200 -21.26 -0.61 12.85
CA ALA A 200 -20.16 -1.37 12.26
C ALA A 200 -20.63 -2.29 11.12
N LYS A 201 -21.74 -3.01 11.34
CA LYS A 201 -22.35 -3.88 10.33
C LYS A 201 -22.88 -3.11 9.13
N GLU A 202 -23.51 -1.95 9.36
CA GLU A 202 -24.03 -1.09 8.28
C GLU A 202 -22.93 -0.52 7.39
N VAL A 203 -21.81 -0.07 7.99
CA VAL A 203 -20.73 0.61 7.25
C VAL A 203 -19.67 -0.36 6.72
N ALA A 204 -19.78 -1.66 6.99
CA ALA A 204 -18.84 -2.67 6.52
C ALA A 204 -18.91 -2.86 4.99
N LYS A 205 -17.80 -2.55 4.32
CA LYS A 205 -17.68 -2.56 2.84
C LYS A 205 -17.12 -3.86 2.27
N THR A 206 -16.33 -4.60 3.03
CA THR A 206 -15.71 -5.86 2.59
C THR A 206 -16.47 -7.04 3.17
N GLU A 207 -16.49 -8.15 2.45
CA GLU A 207 -17.14 -9.39 2.91
C GLU A 207 -16.60 -9.83 4.28
N GLN A 208 -15.28 -9.80 4.47
CA GLN A 208 -14.64 -10.11 5.75
C GLN A 208 -15.12 -9.20 6.89
N HIS A 209 -15.28 -7.90 6.65
CA HIS A 209 -15.81 -6.98 7.67
C HIS A 209 -17.29 -7.24 7.94
N GLN A 210 -18.09 -7.51 6.92
CA GLN A 210 -19.51 -7.82 7.06
C GLN A 210 -19.72 -9.09 7.88
N GLU A 211 -18.93 -10.13 7.59
CA GLU A 211 -18.95 -11.38 8.34
C GLU A 211 -18.56 -11.16 9.81
N THR A 212 -17.45 -10.45 10.07
CA THR A 212 -16.94 -10.23 11.42
C THR A 212 -17.91 -9.39 12.26
N THR A 213 -18.37 -8.25 11.73
CA THR A 213 -19.32 -7.36 12.40
C THR A 213 -20.68 -8.02 12.60
N GLY A 214 -21.16 -8.78 11.61
CA GLY A 214 -22.38 -9.58 11.72
C GLY A 214 -22.31 -10.63 12.83
N LYS A 215 -21.20 -11.38 12.90
CA LYS A 215 -20.94 -12.36 13.97
C LYS A 215 -20.88 -11.71 15.35
N ASN A 216 -20.18 -10.58 15.49
CA ASN A 216 -20.06 -9.89 16.78
C ASN A 216 -21.40 -9.31 17.27
N LEU A 217 -22.21 -8.75 16.36
CA LEU A 217 -23.55 -8.25 16.68
C LEU A 217 -24.50 -9.40 17.08
N ALA A 218 -24.47 -10.53 16.36
CA ALA A 218 -25.27 -11.70 16.70
C ALA A 218 -24.88 -12.26 18.08
N LYS A 219 -23.57 -12.38 18.36
CA LYS A 219 -23.07 -12.77 19.68
C LYS A 219 -23.52 -11.82 20.78
N PHE A 220 -23.56 -10.51 20.51
CA PHE A 220 -24.00 -9.52 21.48
C PHE A 220 -25.45 -9.74 21.89
N TYR A 221 -26.36 -10.02 20.95
CA TYR A 221 -27.76 -10.30 21.29
C TYR A 221 -27.94 -11.58 22.09
N VAL A 222 -27.28 -12.68 21.69
CA VAL A 222 -27.32 -13.94 22.44
C VAL A 222 -26.80 -13.74 23.86
N TRP A 223 -25.69 -13.03 24.01
CA TRP A 223 -25.11 -12.74 25.32
C TRP A 223 -25.98 -11.76 26.15
N LYS A 224 -26.65 -10.79 25.52
CA LYS A 224 -27.55 -9.85 26.22
C LYS A 224 -28.72 -10.58 26.88
N GLU A 225 -29.20 -11.67 26.27
CA GLU A 225 -30.28 -12.51 26.81
C GLU A 225 -29.79 -13.54 27.83
N SER A 226 -28.66 -14.20 27.55
CA SER A 226 -28.17 -15.33 28.36
C SER A 226 -27.18 -14.93 29.47
N GLY A 227 -26.60 -13.74 29.41
CA GLY A 227 -25.53 -13.28 30.30
C GLY A 227 -24.19 -13.99 30.05
N GLY A 228 -23.33 -14.01 31.07
CA GLY A 228 -21.99 -14.63 31.02
C GLY A 228 -20.90 -13.68 30.50
N THR A 229 -19.79 -14.26 30.02
CA THR A 229 -18.65 -13.50 29.48
C THR A 229 -18.81 -13.30 27.98
N TYR A 230 -18.78 -12.05 27.53
CA TYR A 230 -18.80 -11.71 26.11
C TYR A 230 -17.42 -11.88 25.48
N SER A 231 -17.35 -12.56 24.32
CA SER A 231 -16.11 -12.71 23.53
C SER A 231 -16.35 -12.33 22.05
N GLY A 232 -16.11 -11.06 21.75
CA GLY A 232 -16.12 -10.51 20.39
C GLY A 232 -14.73 -10.53 19.75
N ASN A 233 -14.69 -10.54 18.42
CA ASN A 233 -13.44 -10.44 17.67
C ASN A 233 -13.16 -8.97 17.34
N MET A 234 -12.04 -8.44 17.85
CA MET A 234 -11.57 -7.12 17.43
C MET A 234 -11.15 -7.16 15.95
N MET A 235 -11.22 -6.03 15.27
CA MET A 235 -10.87 -5.86 13.86
C MET A 235 -9.64 -4.97 13.74
N TRP A 236 -8.73 -5.33 12.84
CA TRP A 236 -7.54 -4.56 12.52
C TRP A 236 -7.17 -4.72 11.04
#